data_AF-A0A937KXS1-F1
#
_entry.id   AF-A0A937KXS1-F1
#
_cell.length_a   1.000
_cell.length_b   1.000
_cell.length_c   1.000
_cell.angle_alpha   90.00
_cell.angle_beta   90.00
_cell.angle_gamma   90.00
#
_symmetry.space_group_name_H-M   'P 1'
#
loop_
_entity.id
_entity.type
_entity.pdbx_description
1 polymer ?
#
loop_
_entity_poly.entity_id
_entity_poly.type
_entity_poly.pdbx_seq_one_letter_code
_entity_poly.pdbx_strand_id
1 'polypeptide(L)'
;QQWQRYKGFISLLPIAVIDRPSYSYQAMSAGRQLFKRRYTSAQLRHRLRESRVDLPGWCFIAGQRHHASATAIRQGRAASHASTDDI
;
A
#
# COMPACT_ATOMS: atom_id res chain seq x y z
N GLN A 1 9.74 -4.92 10.67
CA GLN A 1 8.76 -4.27 11.56
C GLN A 1 7.37 -4.75 11.15
N GLN A 2 6.56 -5.25 12.08
CA GLN A 2 5.20 -5.75 11.82
C GLN A 2 4.19 -4.94 12.64
N TRP A 3 2.98 -4.70 12.11
CA TRP A 3 1.94 -4.01 12.89
C TRP A 3 1.54 -4.87 14.08
N GLN A 4 1.50 -4.26 15.27
CA GLN A 4 1.03 -4.94 16.47
C GLN A 4 -0.48 -5.22 16.36
N ARG A 5 -0.92 -6.38 16.88
CA ARG A 5 -2.33 -6.81 16.91
C ARG A 5 -3.01 -6.74 15.54
N TYR A 6 -2.26 -7.04 14.47
CA TYR A 6 -2.73 -6.73 13.12
C TYR A 6 -4.04 -7.44 12.72
N LYS A 7 -4.25 -8.63 13.28
CA LYS A 7 -5.47 -9.43 13.06
C LYS A 7 -6.75 -8.68 13.45
N GLY A 8 -6.67 -7.74 14.40
CA GLY A 8 -7.83 -6.96 14.84
C GLY A 8 -8.24 -5.92 13.82
N PHE A 9 -7.32 -5.13 13.26
CA PHE A 9 -7.71 -4.07 12.33
C PHE A 9 -8.10 -4.60 10.95
N ILE A 10 -7.48 -5.70 10.47
CA ILE A 10 -7.81 -6.28 9.15
C ILE A 10 -9.26 -6.78 9.08
N SER A 11 -9.89 -7.06 10.22
CA SER A 11 -11.31 -7.42 10.31
C SER A 11 -12.25 -6.23 10.51
N LEU A 12 -11.72 -5.03 10.76
CA LEU A 12 -12.53 -3.84 11.05
C LEU A 12 -12.74 -2.95 9.83
N LEU A 13 -11.83 -2.98 8.86
CA LEU A 13 -11.85 -2.04 7.75
C LEU A 13 -11.40 -2.66 6.43
N PRO A 14 -11.94 -2.19 5.30
CA PRO A 14 -11.46 -2.59 3.99
C PRO A 14 -10.05 -2.05 3.71
N ILE A 15 -9.18 -2.88 3.14
CA ILE A 15 -7.77 -2.51 2.89
C ILE A 15 -7.46 -2.51 1.40
N ALA A 16 -6.92 -1.40 0.91
CA ALA A 16 -6.37 -1.30 -0.44
C ALA A 16 -4.84 -1.38 -0.37
N VAL A 17 -4.27 -2.39 -1.03
CA VAL A 17 -2.82 -2.53 -1.18
C VAL A 17 -2.42 -1.94 -2.52
N ILE A 18 -1.60 -0.89 -2.51
CA ILE A 18 -1.08 -0.24 -3.72
C ILE A 18 0.17 -0.97 -4.19
N ASP A 19 0.27 -1.25 -5.49
CA ASP A 19 1.44 -1.86 -6.08
C ASP A 19 2.70 -1.01 -5.88
N ARG A 20 3.80 -1.66 -5.52
CA ARG A 20 5.13 -1.06 -5.42
C ARG A 20 6.12 -1.94 -6.20
N PRO A 21 6.95 -1.35 -7.07
CA PRO A 21 8.03 -2.07 -7.75
C PRO A 21 8.85 -2.91 -6.77
N SER A 22 9.20 -4.12 -7.18
CA SER A 22 9.97 -5.10 -6.39
C SER A 22 9.21 -5.82 -5.26
N TYR A 23 7.96 -5.44 -4.93
CA TYR A 23 7.19 -6.06 -3.84
C TYR A 23 5.82 -6.62 -4.27
N SER A 24 5.44 -6.49 -5.54
CA SER A 24 4.11 -6.82 -6.05
C SER A 24 3.65 -8.23 -5.65
N TYR A 25 4.47 -9.24 -5.94
CA TYR A 25 4.12 -10.63 -5.67
C TYR A 25 4.01 -10.93 -4.17
N GLN A 26 4.98 -10.45 -3.38
CA GLN A 26 4.98 -10.65 -1.94
C GLN A 26 3.74 -10.00 -1.29
N ALA A 27 3.39 -8.77 -1.72
CA ALA A 27 2.20 -8.07 -1.24
C ALA A 27 0.90 -8.80 -1.60
N MET A 28 0.81 -9.35 -2.82
CA MET A 28 -0.34 -10.15 -3.24
C MET A 28 -0.46 -11.46 -2.45
N SER A 29 0.66 -12.15 -2.23
CA SER A 29 0.71 -13.40 -1.47
C SER A 29 0.31 -13.18 -0.01
N ALA A 30 0.90 -12.18 0.64
CA ALA A 30 0.56 -11.81 2.02
C ALA A 30 -0.92 -11.40 2.14
N GLY A 31 -1.43 -10.59 1.22
CA GLY A 31 -2.86 -10.21 1.21
C GLY A 31 -3.79 -11.42 1.08
N ARG A 32 -3.43 -12.41 0.26
CA ARG A 32 -4.22 -13.66 0.12
C ARG A 32 -4.22 -14.48 1.41
N GLN A 33 -3.13 -14.48 2.17
CA GLN A 33 -3.02 -15.20 3.44
C GLN A 33 -3.74 -14.48 4.59
N LEU A 34 -3.71 -13.14 4.59
CA LEU A 34 -4.22 -12.33 5.69
C LEU A 34 -5.74 -12.11 5.64
N PHE A 35 -6.32 -12.03 4.44
CA PHE A 35 -7.72 -11.63 4.28
C PHE A 35 -8.55 -12.73 3.64
N LYS A 36 -9.76 -12.95 4.19
CA LYS A 36 -10.69 -13.97 3.69
C LYS A 36 -11.28 -13.65 2.31
N ARG A 37 -11.42 -12.36 1.97
CA ARG A 37 -12.17 -11.93 0.78
C ARG A 37 -11.44 -10.88 -0.03
N ARG A 38 -11.14 -11.21 -1.28
CA ARG A 38 -10.52 -10.30 -2.26
C ARG A 38 -11.58 -9.73 -3.19
N TYR A 39 -11.50 -8.42 -3.42
CA TYR A 39 -12.30 -7.68 -4.38
C TYR A 39 -11.42 -7.12 -5.50
N THR A 40 -12.04 -6.85 -6.64
CA THR A 40 -11.47 -5.89 -7.59
C THR A 40 -11.53 -4.48 -7.00
N SER A 41 -10.67 -3.58 -7.49
CA SER A 41 -10.70 -2.16 -7.08
C SER A 41 -12.07 -1.51 -7.32
N ALA A 42 -12.73 -1.86 -8.43
CA ALA A 42 -14.07 -1.39 -8.76
C ALA A 42 -15.14 -1.93 -7.79
N GLN A 43 -15.10 -3.23 -7.45
CA GLN A 43 -16.02 -3.84 -6.49
C GLN A 43 -15.88 -3.21 -5.10
N LEU A 44 -14.65 -3.00 -4.64
CA LEU A 44 -14.41 -2.38 -3.34
C LEU A 44 -14.92 -0.93 -3.33
N ARG A 45 -14.63 -0.16 -4.39
CA ARG A 45 -15.14 1.22 -4.55
C ARG A 45 -16.66 1.29 -4.51
N HIS A 46 -17.33 0.40 -5.24
CA HIS A 46 -18.79 0.38 -5.29
C HIS A 46 -19.38 0.10 -3.91
N ARG A 47 -18.87 -0.91 -3.21
CA ARG A 47 -19.30 -1.28 -1.85
C ARG A 47 -19.08 -0.18 -0.82
N LEU A 48 -17.96 0.52 -0.90
CA LEU A 48 -17.68 1.69 -0.05
C LEU A 48 -18.72 2.82 -0.23
N ARG A 49 -19.30 2.96 -1.43
CA ARG A 49 -20.32 3.98 -1.74
C ARG A 49 -21.72 3.60 -1.28
N GLU A 50 -22.01 2.31 -1.16
CA GLU A 50 -23.34 1.80 -0.79
C GLU A 50 -23.63 1.87 0.73
N SER A 51 -22.73 2.46 1.53
CA SER A 51 -22.85 2.57 3.00
C SER A 51 -23.11 1.25 3.74
N ARG A 52 -22.85 0.09 3.09
CA ARG A 52 -22.94 -1.22 3.73
C ARG A 52 -21.68 -1.46 4.56
N VAL A 53 -21.85 -1.31 5.88
CA VAL A 53 -20.79 -1.35 6.91
C VAL A 53 -20.09 -2.72 7.03
N ASP A 54 -20.57 -3.78 6.40
CA ASP A 54 -20.12 -5.14 6.72
C ASP A 54 -19.29 -5.85 5.64
N LEU A 55 -18.21 -5.23 5.15
CA LEU A 55 -17.31 -5.88 4.18
C LEU A 55 -15.83 -5.72 4.58
N PRO A 56 -15.36 -6.43 5.62
CA PRO A 56 -13.94 -6.66 5.79
C PRO A 56 -13.43 -7.47 4.59
N GLY A 57 -12.65 -6.82 3.74
CA GLY A 57 -11.99 -7.43 2.61
C GLY A 57 -10.99 -6.46 2.00
N TRP A 58 -10.31 -6.92 0.95
CA TRP A 58 -9.19 -6.18 0.42
C TRP A 58 -9.19 -6.15 -1.10
N CYS A 59 -8.49 -5.16 -1.65
CA CYS A 59 -8.15 -5.15 -3.06
C CYS A 59 -6.66 -4.86 -3.24
N PHE A 60 -6.13 -5.26 -4.38
CA PHE A 60 -4.79 -4.87 -4.82
C PHE A 60 -4.93 -3.95 -6.02
N ILE A 61 -4.31 -2.78 -5.95
CA ILE A 61 -4.36 -1.76 -6.97
C ILE A 61 -3.04 -1.80 -7.72
N ALA A 62 -3.05 -2.48 -8.87
CA ALA A 62 -1.98 -2.38 -9.85
C ALA A 62 -2.08 -0.99 -10.51
N GLY A 63 -1.02 -0.19 -10.39
CA GLY A 63 -0.97 1.16 -10.92
C GLY A 63 0.36 1.46 -11.63
N GLN A 64 0.46 2.65 -12.20
CA GLN A 64 1.72 3.12 -12.79
C GLN A 64 2.80 3.13 -11.70
N ARG A 65 3.86 2.37 -11.96
CA ARG A 65 4.92 2.11 -11.00
C ARG A 65 5.80 3.33 -10.83
N HIS A 66 5.78 3.91 -9.63
CA HIS A 66 6.66 5.03 -9.28
C HIS A 66 7.85 4.52 -8.47
N HIS A 67 9.07 4.74 -8.96
CA HIS A 67 10.29 4.26 -8.32
C HIS A 67 10.81 5.16 -7.19
N ALA A 68 10.19 6.32 -6.96
CA ALA A 68 10.67 7.20 -5.89
C ALA A 68 10.50 6.56 -4.50
N SER A 69 11.47 6.86 -3.65
CA SER A 69 11.43 6.53 -2.23
C SER A 69 11.88 7.74 -1.44
N ALA A 70 11.41 7.84 -0.18
CA ALA A 70 11.86 8.90 0.71
C ALA A 70 13.38 8.85 0.92
N THR A 71 14.00 7.67 0.86
CA THR A 71 15.46 7.50 0.92
C THR A 71 16.15 8.14 -0.28
N ALA A 72 15.71 7.81 -1.49
CA ALA A 72 16.28 8.40 -2.71
C ALA A 72 16.12 9.93 -2.73
N ILE A 73 14.96 10.44 -2.28
CA ILE A 73 14.71 11.88 -2.17
C ILE A 73 15.66 12.54 -1.16
N ARG A 74 15.85 11.94 0.03
CA ARG A 74 16.78 12.47 1.03
C ARG A 74 18.24 12.46 0.55
N GLN A 75 18.66 11.38 -0.12
CA GLN A 75 20.00 11.27 -0.71
C GLN A 75 20.21 12.30 -1.81
N GLY A 76 19.22 12.48 -2.69
CA GLY A 76 19.27 13.52 -3.73
C GLY A 76 19.38 14.92 -3.12
N ARG A 77 18.61 15.23 -2.07
CA ARG A 77 18.70 16.51 -1.35
C ARG A 77 20.06 16.72 -0.68
N ALA A 78 20.61 15.69 -0.04
CA ALA A 78 21.91 15.77 0.61
C ALA A 78 23.03 16.01 -0.43
N ALA A 79 22.97 15.33 -1.58
CA ALA A 79 23.90 15.54 -2.68
C ALA A 79 23.81 16.96 -3.26
N SER A 80 22.59 17.48 -3.47
CA SER A 80 22.40 18.86 -3.95
C SER A 80 22.89 19.91 -2.96
N HIS A 81 22.75 19.68 -1.64
CA HIS A 81 23.29 20.58 -0.61
C HIS A 81 24.82 20.55 -0.55
N ALA A 82 25.44 19.37 -0.62
CA ALA A 82 26.91 19.25 -0.63
C ALA A 82 27.53 20.00 -1.82
N SER A 83 26.91 19.95 -3.01
CA SER A 83 27.37 20.70 -4.18
C SER A 83 27.19 22.23 -4.08
N THR A 84 26.40 22.73 -3.12
CA THR A 84 26.19 24.17 -2.90
C THR A 84 27.20 24.75 -1.90
N ASP A 85 27.70 23.95 -0.96
CA ASP A 85 28.73 24.35 0.02
C ASP A 85 30.17 24.29 -0.54
N ASP A 86 30.36 23.65 -1.71
CA ASP A 86 31.66 23.55 -2.41
C ASP A 86 31.92 24.71 -3.42
N ILE A 87 31.08 25.77 -3.45
CA ILE A 87 31.25 26.98 -4.28
C ILE A 87 31.44 28.23 -3.42
#